data_AF-X0XPX2-F1
#
_entry.id   AF-X0XPX2-F1
#
_cell.length_a   1.000
_cell.length_b   1.000
_cell.length_c   1.000
_cell.angle_alpha   90.00
_cell.angle_beta   90.00
_cell.angle_gamma   90.00
#
_symmetry.space_group_name_H-M   'P 1'
#
loop_
_entity.id
_entity.type
_entity.pdbx_description
1 polymer ?
#
loop_
_entity_poly.entity_id
_entity_poly.type
_entity_poly.pdbx_seq_one_letter_code
_entity_poly.pdbx_strand_id
1 'polypeptide(L)'
;SERLLKDDSFTSVHLEEYEVEIRETKLGREEFTRDIPNVSEKALQDLDASGIVLIGTKVGPGDILAGKVSPKSKSELTPEEKLLHAIFGRAGEDVKNDSLELPAGEEGVVVETRHFSRRMHMSEEQKKELNRRVREYRAEMNARKVKIFRMMAEEMNEVFGSPIV
;
A
#
# COMPACT_ATOMS: atom_id res chain seq x y z
N SER A 1 -28.19 10.23 -31.12
CA SER A 1 -27.35 10.68 -29.99
C SER A 1 -26.95 9.54 -29.07
N GLU A 2 -27.85 8.62 -28.69
CA GLU A 2 -27.59 7.53 -27.73
C GLU A 2 -26.52 6.49 -28.14
N ARG A 3 -26.21 6.36 -29.45
CA ARG A 3 -25.19 5.42 -29.95
C ARG A 3 -23.79 5.71 -29.40
N LEU A 4 -23.41 6.99 -29.30
CA LEU A 4 -22.07 7.39 -28.82
C LEU A 4 -21.80 6.99 -27.36
N LEU A 5 -22.87 6.86 -26.57
CA LEU A 5 -22.82 6.43 -25.18
C LEU A 5 -22.76 4.91 -25.06
N LYS A 6 -23.33 4.17 -26.03
CA LYS A 6 -23.22 2.70 -26.13
C LYS A 6 -21.86 2.26 -26.65
N ASP A 7 -21.25 3.08 -27.51
CA ASP A 7 -19.96 2.80 -28.13
C ASP A 7 -18.77 3.37 -27.32
N ASP A 8 -19.02 3.87 -26.09
CA ASP A 8 -18.01 4.41 -25.15
C ASP A 8 -17.02 5.39 -25.80
N SER A 9 -17.45 6.11 -26.85
CA SER A 9 -16.53 6.83 -27.73
C SER A 9 -15.86 8.03 -27.06
N PHE A 10 -16.42 8.49 -25.93
CA PHE A 10 -15.90 9.60 -25.12
C PHE A 10 -15.64 9.18 -23.66
N THR A 11 -15.51 7.88 -23.40
CA THR A 11 -15.21 7.38 -22.05
C THR A 11 -13.69 7.42 -21.82
N SER A 12 -13.27 8.15 -20.78
CA SER A 12 -11.86 8.19 -20.33
C SER A 12 -11.70 7.53 -18.98
N VAL A 13 -10.52 6.93 -18.75
CA VAL A 13 -10.13 6.38 -17.45
C VAL A 13 -9.12 7.32 -16.82
N HIS A 14 -9.40 7.77 -15.61
CA HIS A 14 -8.50 8.60 -14.81
C HIS A 14 -7.88 7.74 -13.71
N LEU A 15 -6.56 7.86 -13.54
CA LEU A 15 -5.80 7.16 -12.52
C LEU A 15 -5.19 8.21 -11.60
N GLU A 16 -5.57 8.16 -10.33
CA GLU A 16 -5.04 9.03 -9.29
C GLU A 16 -4.18 8.21 -8.33
N GLU A 17 -3.05 8.79 -7.91
CA GLU A 17 -2.10 8.18 -6.99
C GLU A 17 -2.16 8.88 -5.63
N TYR A 18 -2.31 8.06 -4.59
CA TYR A 18 -2.44 8.49 -3.22
C TYR A 18 -1.27 7.95 -2.39
N GLU A 19 -0.50 8.87 -1.81
CA GLU A 19 0.70 8.52 -1.05
C GLU A 19 0.60 8.96 0.40
N VAL A 20 1.04 8.09 1.31
CA VAL A 20 1.22 8.41 2.72
C VAL A 20 2.53 7.80 3.23
N GLU A 21 3.24 8.55 4.06
CA GLU A 21 4.48 8.10 4.68
C GLU A 21 4.39 8.10 6.21
N ILE A 22 5.09 7.15 6.81
CA ILE A 22 5.34 7.10 8.25
C ILE A 22 6.51 8.01 8.60
N ARG A 23 6.28 8.88 9.58
CA ARG A 23 7.33 9.73 10.16
C ARG A 23 7.64 9.31 11.59
N GLU A 24 8.86 9.62 12.02
CA GLU A 24 9.26 9.46 13.42
C GLU A 24 9.04 10.79 14.12
N THR A 25 8.20 10.79 15.15
CA THR A 25 7.88 11.98 15.94
C THR A 25 8.60 11.94 17.28
N LYS A 26 8.63 13.06 18.01
CA LYS A 26 9.20 13.10 19.37
C LYS A 26 8.46 12.20 20.36
N LEU A 27 7.19 11.88 20.09
CA LEU A 27 6.33 11.08 20.96
C LEU A 27 6.39 9.58 20.64
N GLY A 28 7.01 9.23 19.50
CA GLY A 28 7.16 7.86 19.04
C GLY A 28 7.05 7.76 17.52
N ARG A 29 7.17 6.54 17.02
CA ARG A 29 7.10 6.25 15.59
C ARG A 29 5.64 6.06 15.17
N GLU A 30 5.25 6.65 14.05
CA GLU A 30 3.95 6.35 13.43
C GLU A 30 3.96 4.95 12.83
N GLU A 31 2.81 4.29 12.78
CA GLU A 31 2.70 2.92 12.29
C GLU A 31 1.50 2.77 11.37
N PHE A 32 1.61 1.86 10.40
CA PHE A 32 0.48 1.43 9.60
C PHE A 32 -0.17 0.25 10.32
N THR A 33 -1.48 0.36 10.55
CA THR A 33 -2.24 -0.67 11.25
C THR A 33 -3.71 -0.60 10.86
N ARG A 34 -4.39 -1.75 10.96
CA ARG A 34 -5.85 -1.82 10.88
C ARG A 34 -6.52 -1.39 12.19
N ASP A 35 -5.77 -1.36 13.29
CA ASP A 35 -6.27 -0.97 14.61
C ASP A 35 -6.28 0.55 14.75
N ILE A 36 -7.39 1.18 14.32
CA ILE A 36 -7.52 2.64 14.24
C ILE A 36 -8.58 3.11 15.23
N PRO A 37 -8.26 4.04 16.15
CA PRO A 37 -9.22 4.51 17.14
C PRO A 37 -10.37 5.27 16.49
N ASN A 38 -11.56 5.11 17.06
CA ASN A 38 -12.79 5.84 16.68
C ASN A 38 -13.27 5.57 15.25
N VAL A 39 -12.85 4.46 14.63
CA VAL A 39 -13.31 4.03 13.31
C VAL A 39 -14.28 2.85 13.45
N SER A 40 -15.33 2.83 12.61
CA SER A 40 -16.29 1.72 12.60
C SER A 40 -15.70 0.44 11.99
N GLU A 41 -16.10 -0.74 12.49
CA GLU A 41 -15.64 -2.03 11.92
C GLU A 41 -15.94 -2.16 10.42
N LYS A 42 -17.02 -1.53 9.95
CA LYS A 42 -17.39 -1.53 8.53
C LYS A 42 -16.32 -0.84 7.67
N ALA A 43 -15.78 0.29 8.13
CA ALA A 43 -14.71 0.99 7.41
C ALA A 43 -13.37 0.23 7.47
N LEU A 44 -13.16 -0.58 8.52
CA LEU A 44 -11.98 -1.43 8.65
C LEU A 44 -12.08 -2.75 7.86
N GLN A 45 -13.24 -3.06 7.28
CA GLN A 45 -13.46 -4.32 6.57
C GLN A 45 -12.61 -4.42 5.29
N ASP A 46 -12.39 -3.29 4.64
CA ASP A 46 -11.68 -3.22 3.36
C ASP A 46 -10.16 -3.10 3.52
N LEU A 47 -9.67 -3.02 4.76
CA LEU A 47 -8.25 -2.98 5.09
C LEU A 47 -7.68 -4.38 5.33
N ASP A 48 -6.48 -4.61 4.81
CA ASP A 48 -5.69 -5.79 5.07
C ASP A 48 -5.11 -5.80 6.50
N ALA A 49 -4.38 -6.87 6.84
CA ALA A 49 -3.74 -7.00 8.16
C ALA A 49 -2.65 -5.95 8.43
N SER A 50 -2.13 -5.28 7.40
CA SER A 50 -1.14 -4.22 7.51
C SER A 50 -1.77 -2.82 7.59
N GLY A 51 -3.11 -2.72 7.49
CA GLY A 51 -3.83 -1.45 7.47
C GLY A 51 -3.90 -0.80 6.08
N ILE A 52 -3.68 -1.54 4.99
CA ILE A 52 -3.76 -1.02 3.62
C ILE A 52 -5.02 -1.54 2.93
N VAL A 53 -5.70 -0.69 2.15
CA VAL A 53 -6.90 -1.08 1.41
C VAL A 53 -6.64 -2.23 0.43
N LEU A 54 -7.60 -3.14 0.30
CA LEU A 54 -7.53 -4.28 -0.61
C LEU A 54 -7.72 -3.84 -2.07
N ILE A 55 -6.96 -4.46 -2.98
CA ILE A 55 -7.13 -4.28 -4.42
C ILE A 55 -8.50 -4.79 -4.85
N GLY A 56 -9.20 -4.03 -5.69
CA GLY A 56 -10.56 -4.32 -6.16
C GLY A 56 -11.67 -3.76 -5.28
N THR A 57 -11.33 -3.12 -4.15
CA THR A 57 -12.31 -2.44 -3.29
C THR A 57 -12.86 -1.21 -4.00
N LYS A 58 -14.18 -1.03 -3.99
CA LYS A 58 -14.82 0.22 -4.41
C LYS A 58 -14.79 1.19 -3.23
N VAL A 59 -14.14 2.34 -3.44
CA VAL A 59 -13.95 3.38 -2.42
C VAL A 59 -14.69 4.64 -2.81
N GLY A 60 -15.24 5.33 -1.81
CA GLY A 60 -15.86 6.64 -1.93
C GLY A 60 -15.30 7.63 -0.91
N PRO A 61 -15.85 8.85 -0.89
CA PRO A 61 -15.39 9.91 0.01
C PRO A 61 -15.40 9.49 1.48
N GLY A 62 -14.27 9.65 2.16
CA GLY A 62 -14.10 9.31 3.58
C GLY A 62 -13.78 7.84 3.86
N ASP A 63 -13.69 6.98 2.83
CA ASP A 63 -13.16 5.63 3.03
C ASP A 63 -11.66 5.65 3.28
N ILE A 64 -11.18 4.75 4.14
CA ILE A 64 -9.78 4.69 4.54
C ILE A 64 -8.97 3.91 3.50
N LEU A 65 -8.00 4.56 2.87
CA LEU A 65 -7.06 3.96 1.93
C LEU A 65 -5.87 3.33 2.64
N ALA A 66 -5.36 4.00 3.68
CA ALA A 66 -4.25 3.49 4.48
C ALA A 66 -4.40 3.94 5.94
N GLY A 67 -4.53 2.97 6.83
CA GLY A 67 -4.63 3.13 8.27
C GLY A 67 -3.30 3.55 8.88
N LYS A 68 -3.18 4.81 9.27
CA LYS A 68 -1.98 5.36 9.91
C LYS A 68 -2.34 5.83 11.32
N VAL A 69 -1.54 5.40 12.29
CA VAL A 69 -1.69 5.81 13.69
C VAL A 69 -0.45 6.52 14.19
N SER A 70 -0.67 7.62 14.92
CA SER A 70 0.41 8.43 15.50
C SER A 70 0.30 8.42 17.03
N PRO A 71 1.40 8.22 17.77
CA PRO A 71 1.37 8.20 19.22
C PRO A 71 0.98 9.58 19.80
N LYS A 72 0.04 9.58 20.75
CA LYS A 72 -0.43 10.78 21.47
C LYS A 72 0.36 11.01 22.74
N SER A 73 0.50 12.28 23.13
CA SER A 73 1.02 12.63 24.45
C SER A 73 -0.06 12.46 25.53
N LYS A 74 0.26 11.83 26.67
CA LYS A 74 -0.69 11.69 27.80
C LYS A 74 -1.13 13.03 28.39
N SER A 75 -0.38 14.10 28.14
CA SER A 75 -0.66 15.46 28.59
C SER A 75 -1.80 16.15 27.84
N GLU A 76 -2.15 15.68 26.63
CA GLU A 76 -3.13 16.33 25.75
C GLU A 76 -4.53 15.73 25.84
N LEU A 77 -4.81 14.84 26.80
CA LEU A 77 -6.18 14.38 27.02
C LEU A 77 -7.06 15.54 27.51
N THR A 78 -8.16 15.75 26.80
CA THR A 78 -9.23 16.65 27.21
C THR A 78 -9.78 16.22 28.59
N PRO A 79 -10.31 17.14 29.41
CA PRO A 79 -10.94 16.80 30.68
C PRO A 79 -12.00 15.69 30.56
N GLU A 80 -12.73 15.67 29.45
CA GLU A 80 -13.74 14.68 29.08
C GLU A 80 -13.12 13.30 28.87
N GLU A 81 -12.03 13.20 28.10
CA GLU A 81 -11.30 11.95 27.88
C GLU A 81 -10.63 11.44 29.17
N LYS A 82 -10.13 12.35 30.02
CA LYS A 82 -9.59 11.98 31.35
C LYS A 82 -10.66 11.37 32.25
N LEU A 83 -11.87 11.94 32.24
CA LEU A 83 -13.00 11.39 32.98
C LEU A 83 -13.40 10.00 32.46
N LEU A 84 -13.48 9.86 31.14
CA LEU A 84 -13.83 8.59 30.49
C LEU A 84 -12.78 7.51 30.75
N HIS A 85 -11.50 7.87 30.73
CA HIS A 85 -10.40 6.99 31.10
C HIS A 85 -10.47 6.55 32.57
N ALA A 86 -10.80 7.46 33.50
CA ALA A 86 -10.94 7.13 34.91
C ALA A 86 -12.11 6.16 35.19
N ILE A 87 -13.19 6.24 34.40
CA ILE A 87 -14.38 5.39 34.55
C ILE A 87 -14.21 4.04 33.86
N PHE A 88 -13.65 4.02 32.64
CA PHE A 88 -13.57 2.82 31.80
C PHE A 88 -12.19 2.15 31.79
N GLY A 89 -11.17 2.74 32.44
CA GLY A 89 -9.86 2.15 32.72
C GLY A 89 -8.96 1.85 31.51
N ARG A 90 -9.50 1.88 30.28
CA ARG A 90 -8.79 1.50 29.04
C ARG A 90 -9.22 2.21 27.76
N ALA A 91 -10.22 3.09 27.78
CA ALA A 91 -10.86 3.57 26.55
C ALA A 91 -10.24 4.85 25.96
N GLY A 92 -8.91 4.96 26.00
CA GLY A 92 -8.18 6.00 25.30
C GLY A 92 -6.94 5.35 24.74
N GLU A 93 -7.04 4.81 23.52
CA GLU A 93 -5.86 4.34 22.82
C GLU A 93 -4.81 5.45 22.84
N ASP A 94 -3.59 5.12 23.24
CA ASP A 94 -2.44 6.04 23.29
C ASP A 94 -2.03 6.55 21.89
N VAL A 95 -2.84 6.27 20.86
CA VAL A 95 -2.64 6.61 19.47
C VAL A 95 -3.80 7.47 18.94
N LYS A 96 -3.49 8.26 17.90
CA LYS A 96 -4.43 9.07 17.13
C LYS A 96 -4.58 8.44 15.76
N ASN A 97 -5.80 8.47 15.24
CA ASN A 97 -6.03 8.25 13.83
C ASN A 97 -5.44 9.43 13.02
N ASP A 98 -4.49 9.14 12.15
CA ASP A 98 -3.93 10.05 11.14
C ASP A 98 -3.92 9.38 9.76
N SER A 99 -4.92 8.55 9.51
CA SER A 99 -5.05 7.70 8.32
C SER A 99 -5.26 8.52 7.05
N LEU A 100 -4.90 7.91 5.92
CA LEU A 100 -5.20 8.44 4.60
C LEU A 100 -6.63 8.06 4.21
N GLU A 101 -7.49 9.05 4.09
CA GLU A 101 -8.87 8.92 3.63
C GLU A 101 -9.02 9.47 2.22
N LEU A 102 -9.96 8.93 1.45
CA LEU A 102 -10.25 9.44 0.11
C LEU A 102 -10.89 10.85 0.20
N PRO A 103 -10.35 11.86 -0.50
CA PRO A 103 -10.89 13.21 -0.52
C PRO A 103 -12.36 13.26 -0.99
N ALA A 104 -13.05 14.32 -0.56
CA ALA A 104 -14.41 14.55 -1.00
C ALA A 104 -14.49 14.83 -2.50
N GLY A 105 -15.40 14.15 -3.19
CA GLY A 105 -15.66 14.34 -4.62
C GLY A 105 -14.98 13.32 -5.53
N GLU A 106 -14.18 12.41 -4.98
CA GLU A 106 -13.57 11.31 -5.72
C GLU A 106 -14.21 9.97 -5.33
N GLU A 107 -14.38 9.09 -6.30
CA GLU A 107 -14.82 7.71 -6.10
C GLU A 107 -14.16 6.83 -7.16
N GLY A 108 -13.94 5.56 -6.83
CA GLY A 108 -13.24 4.68 -7.75
C GLY A 108 -13.07 3.27 -7.23
N VAL A 109 -12.23 2.51 -7.93
CA VAL A 109 -11.84 1.15 -7.53
C VAL A 109 -10.34 1.14 -7.37
N VAL A 110 -9.86 0.56 -6.27
CA VAL A 110 -8.44 0.41 -6.01
C VAL A 110 -7.84 -0.57 -7.01
N VAL A 111 -6.93 -0.10 -7.86
CA VAL A 111 -6.32 -0.93 -8.92
C VAL A 111 -5.02 -1.57 -8.46
N GLU A 112 -4.20 -0.85 -7.69
CA GLU A 112 -2.90 -1.32 -7.21
C GLU A 112 -2.57 -0.68 -5.85
N THR A 113 -1.90 -1.42 -4.97
CA THR A 113 -1.35 -0.90 -3.73
C THR A 113 0.13 -1.26 -3.60
N ARG A 114 0.95 -0.33 -3.11
CA ARG A 114 2.39 -0.53 -2.91
C ARG A 114 2.80 -0.07 -1.53
N HIS A 115 3.29 -1.01 -0.72
CA HIS A 115 3.81 -0.70 0.61
C HIS A 115 5.35 -0.76 0.61
N PHE A 116 5.97 0.39 0.87
CA PHE A 116 7.43 0.51 0.96
C PHE A 116 7.87 0.61 2.43
N SER A 117 8.60 -0.40 2.91
CA SER A 117 9.23 -0.37 4.24
C SER A 117 10.73 -0.05 4.13
N ARG A 118 11.23 0.89 4.95
CA ARG A 118 12.69 1.11 5.09
C ARG A 118 13.33 -0.13 5.72
N ARG A 119 14.38 -0.65 5.08
CA ARG A 119 15.08 -1.93 5.40
C ARG A 119 15.74 -2.01 6.79
N MET A 120 15.61 -1.00 7.64
CA MET A 120 16.35 -0.89 8.90
C MET A 120 15.75 -1.70 10.06
N HIS A 121 14.48 -2.13 9.97
CA HIS A 121 13.78 -2.88 11.02
C HIS A 121 13.28 -4.25 10.56
N MET A 122 14.02 -4.94 9.69
CA MET A 122 13.70 -6.33 9.37
C MET A 122 14.28 -7.23 10.46
N SER A 123 13.48 -8.13 11.03
CA SER A 123 13.99 -9.26 11.82
C SER A 123 14.99 -10.06 10.98
N GLU A 124 15.96 -10.71 11.62
CA GLU A 124 16.96 -11.55 10.92
C GLU A 124 16.30 -12.63 10.05
N GLU A 125 15.12 -13.12 10.44
CA GLU A 125 14.32 -14.06 9.64
C GLU A 125 13.75 -13.41 8.38
N GLN A 126 13.21 -12.20 8.49
CA GLN A 126 12.65 -11.46 7.35
C GLN A 126 13.75 -11.04 6.35
N LYS A 127 14.94 -10.69 6.84
CA LYS A 127 16.10 -10.43 5.98
C LYS A 127 16.52 -11.68 5.19
N LYS A 128 16.55 -12.85 5.84
CA LYS A 128 16.89 -14.11 5.18
C LYS A 128 15.87 -14.48 4.10
N GLU A 129 14.58 -14.37 4.41
CA GLU A 129 13.51 -14.63 3.45
C GLU A 129 13.57 -13.70 2.24
N LEU A 130 13.77 -12.40 2.49
CA LEU A 130 13.90 -11.41 1.42
C LEU A 130 15.12 -11.68 0.54
N ASN A 131 16.27 -11.99 1.15
CA ASN A 131 17.49 -12.33 0.41
C ASN A 131 17.31 -13.59 -0.44
N ARG A 132 16.57 -14.59 0.06
CA ARG A 132 16.21 -15.79 -0.70
C ARG A 132 15.37 -15.44 -1.92
N ARG A 133 14.28 -14.68 -1.74
CA ARG A 133 13.42 -14.24 -2.85
C ARG A 133 14.18 -13.42 -3.89
N VAL A 134 15.04 -12.50 -3.46
CA VAL A 134 15.89 -11.72 -4.36
C VAL A 134 16.83 -12.61 -5.16
N ARG A 135 17.40 -13.65 -4.54
CA ARG A 135 18.30 -14.60 -5.21
C ARG A 135 17.55 -15.46 -6.23
N GLU A 136 16.37 -15.97 -5.88
CA GLU A 136 15.51 -16.74 -6.78
C GLU A 136 15.07 -15.89 -7.97
N TYR A 137 14.58 -14.68 -7.72
CA TYR A 137 14.20 -13.73 -8.77
C TYR A 137 15.36 -13.38 -9.70
N ARG A 138 16.56 -13.14 -9.15
CA ARG A 138 17.77 -12.92 -9.96
C ARG A 138 18.12 -14.13 -10.82
N ALA A 139 18.00 -15.35 -10.30
CA ALA A 139 18.27 -16.56 -11.05
C ALA A 139 17.26 -16.73 -12.20
N GLU A 140 15.97 -16.52 -11.95
CA GLU A 140 14.91 -16.57 -12.95
C GLU A 140 15.13 -15.53 -14.06
N MET A 141 15.41 -14.28 -13.69
CA MET A 141 15.66 -13.20 -14.64
C MET A 141 16.93 -13.43 -15.45
N ASN A 142 17.99 -13.98 -14.84
CA ASN A 142 19.19 -14.36 -15.57
C ASN A 142 18.91 -15.47 -16.58
N ALA A 143 18.12 -16.48 -16.22
CA ALA A 143 17.72 -17.54 -17.16
C ALA A 143 16.89 -16.96 -18.32
N ARG A 144 15.96 -16.05 -18.05
CA ARG A 144 15.22 -15.32 -19.09
C ARG A 144 16.13 -14.50 -20.00
N LYS A 145 17.08 -13.75 -19.42
CA LYS A 145 18.06 -12.98 -20.20
C LYS A 145 18.89 -13.87 -21.13
N VAL A 146 19.40 -14.99 -20.63
CA VAL A 146 20.17 -15.95 -21.45
C VAL A 146 19.31 -16.52 -22.57
N LYS A 147 18.04 -16.87 -22.29
CA LYS A 147 17.11 -17.37 -23.30
C LYS A 147 16.85 -16.34 -24.41
N ILE A 148 16.53 -15.11 -24.03
CA ILE A 148 16.28 -14.01 -24.98
C ILE A 148 17.53 -13.72 -25.80
N PHE A 149 18.69 -13.67 -25.14
CA PHE A 149 19.97 -13.44 -25.81
C PHE A 149 20.31 -14.55 -26.82
N ARG A 150 20.03 -15.82 -26.49
CA ARG A 150 20.19 -16.92 -27.46
C ARG A 150 19.25 -16.77 -28.65
N MET A 151 17.97 -16.46 -28.42
CA MET A 151 17.01 -16.25 -29.52
C MET A 151 17.48 -15.12 -30.44
N MET A 152 17.92 -14.00 -29.87
CA MET A 152 18.49 -12.89 -30.64
C MET A 152 19.74 -13.31 -31.42
N ALA A 153 20.65 -14.08 -30.82
CA ALA A 153 21.87 -14.54 -31.48
C ALA A 153 21.58 -15.54 -32.62
N GLU A 154 20.60 -16.43 -32.44
CA GLU A 154 20.12 -17.36 -33.48
C GLU A 154 19.52 -16.60 -34.66
N GLU A 155 18.65 -15.63 -34.39
CA GLU A 155 18.03 -14.78 -35.43
C GLU A 155 19.08 -13.93 -36.17
N MET A 156 20.09 -13.40 -35.46
CA MET A 156 21.21 -12.71 -36.10
C MET A 156 22.05 -13.67 -36.97
N ASN A 157 22.32 -14.88 -36.52
CA ASN A 157 23.08 -15.86 -37.31
C ASN A 157 22.35 -16.27 -38.59
N GLU A 158 21.01 -16.35 -38.57
CA GLU A 158 20.20 -16.57 -39.78
C GLU A 158 20.30 -15.40 -40.76
N VAL A 159 20.27 -14.16 -40.28
CA VAL A 159 20.36 -12.96 -41.12
C VAL A 159 21.77 -12.76 -41.70
N PHE A 160 22.81 -13.02 -40.92
CA PHE A 160 24.21 -12.79 -41.32
C PHE A 160 24.86 -14.01 -42.01
N GLY A 161 24.15 -15.14 -42.13
CA GLY A 161 24.61 -16.34 -42.85
C GLY A 161 25.91 -16.97 -42.31
N SER A 162 26.36 -16.54 -41.13
CA SER A 162 27.58 -16.98 -40.46
C SER A 162 27.41 -16.87 -38.94
N PRO A 163 28.00 -17.79 -38.16
CA PRO A 163 27.89 -17.74 -36.71
C PRO A 163 28.70 -16.56 -36.16
N ILE A 164 28.04 -15.68 -35.40
CA ILE A 164 28.65 -14.55 -34.67
C ILE A 164 29.19 -14.99 -33.30
N VAL A 165 29.22 -16.30 -33.02
CA VAL A 165 29.91 -16.89 -31.86
C VAL A 165 30.83 -18.01 -32.31
#